data_AF-W6NXB0-F1
#
_entry.id   AF-W6NXB0-F1
#
_cell.length_a   1.000
_cell.length_b   1.000
_cell.length_c   1.000
_cell.angle_alpha   90.00
_cell.angle_beta   90.00
_cell.angle_gamma   90.00
#
_symmetry.space_group_name_H-M   'P 1'
#
loop_
_entity.id
_entity.type
_entity.pdbx_description
1 polymer ?
#
loop_
_entity_poly.entity_id
_entity_poly.type
_entity_poly.pdbx_seq_one_letter_code
_entity_poly.pdbx_strand_id
1 'polypeptide(L)'
;MRHSCGRGNSWGDGDEERVCVFAALFNGTQLARINVKDHVRPVLYVGDLDELITYVRIDGLVARFSWVPHYWAESVELVPKYLFTLSLALGLLNSVPCYALDGQHIVVTCINWTCKTFSRRHRQQLITVILSLGTLLLAANVVIGFVKMAI
;
A
#
# COMPACT_ATOMS: atom_id res chain seq x y z
N MET A 1 4.65 36.25 -21.43
CA MET A 1 3.97 34.95 -21.31
C MET A 1 2.70 35.02 -22.13
N ARG A 2 2.43 34.03 -22.99
CA ARG A 2 1.40 34.09 -24.04
C ARG A 2 0.09 33.55 -23.45
N HIS A 3 -0.84 34.45 -23.10
CA HIS A 3 -2.12 34.07 -22.49
C HIS A 3 -3.16 33.84 -23.59
N SER A 4 -3.56 32.57 -23.79
CA SER A 4 -4.57 32.18 -24.77
C SER A 4 -5.97 32.18 -24.13
N CYS A 5 -6.84 33.11 -24.52
CA CYS A 5 -8.28 33.08 -24.17
C CYS A 5 -8.90 31.86 -24.92
N GLY A 6 -9.50 30.92 -24.18
CA GLY A 6 -9.97 29.64 -24.71
C GLY A 6 -11.10 29.80 -25.74
N ARG A 7 -10.93 29.17 -26.91
CA ARG A 7 -11.89 29.23 -28.02
C ARG A 7 -13.07 28.29 -27.75
N GLY A 8 -14.15 28.81 -27.14
CA GLY A 8 -15.41 28.09 -26.96
C GLY A 8 -16.17 27.95 -28.28
N ASN A 9 -16.34 26.72 -28.74
CA ASN A 9 -17.15 26.29 -29.88
C ASN A 9 -18.63 26.25 -29.49
N SER A 10 -19.40 27.26 -29.89
CA SER A 10 -20.86 27.22 -29.87
C SER A 10 -21.41 27.82 -31.16
N TRP A 11 -22.20 27.00 -31.87
CA TRP A 11 -23.06 27.41 -32.97
C TRP A 11 -24.25 28.17 -32.36
N GLY A 12 -24.38 29.45 -32.67
CA GLY A 12 -25.45 30.29 -32.15
C GLY A 12 -25.19 31.73 -32.57
N ASP A 13 -25.99 32.17 -33.54
CA ASP A 13 -26.00 33.52 -34.09
C ASP A 13 -26.49 34.49 -32.99
N GLY A 14 -25.64 35.44 -32.59
CA GLY A 14 -25.91 36.41 -31.55
C GLY A 14 -24.62 37.06 -31.04
N ASP A 15 -24.49 38.37 -31.26
CA ASP A 15 -23.38 39.22 -30.79
C ASP A 15 -23.33 39.30 -29.25
N GLU A 16 -22.85 38.24 -28.59
CA GLU A 16 -22.42 38.30 -27.20
C GLU A 16 -20.96 38.77 -27.15
N GLU A 17 -20.78 40.03 -26.73
CA GLU A 17 -19.47 40.65 -26.46
C GLU A 17 -18.65 39.76 -25.51
N ARG A 18 -17.67 39.04 -26.06
CA ARG A 18 -16.83 38.13 -25.29
C ARG A 18 -15.82 38.94 -24.47
N VAL A 19 -16.21 39.32 -23.25
CA VAL A 19 -15.32 39.97 -22.30
C VAL A 19 -14.36 38.92 -21.69
N CYS A 20 -13.08 38.97 -22.06
CA CYS A 20 -12.06 38.14 -21.39
C CYS A 20 -11.83 38.72 -19.97
N VAL A 21 -12.42 38.07 -18.98
CA VAL A 21 -12.22 38.40 -17.56
C VAL A 21 -10.98 37.68 -17.05
N PHE A 22 -10.08 38.43 -16.41
CA PHE A 22 -8.89 37.88 -15.76
C PHE A 22 -9.14 37.79 -14.26
N ALA A 23 -8.81 36.65 -13.65
CA ALA A 23 -8.81 36.56 -12.20
C ALA A 23 -7.66 37.42 -11.66
N ALA A 24 -7.97 38.30 -10.71
CA ALA A 24 -6.98 39.06 -9.97
C ALA A 24 -6.24 38.11 -9.01
N LEU A 25 -5.23 37.39 -9.53
CA LEU A 25 -4.39 36.52 -8.72
C LEU A 25 -3.50 37.38 -7.82
N PHE A 26 -3.68 37.24 -6.50
CA PHE A 26 -2.82 37.84 -5.50
C PHE A 26 -1.56 36.98 -5.31
N ASN A 27 -0.44 37.61 -4.98
CA ASN A 27 0.89 37.00 -4.97
C ASN A 27 0.90 35.62 -4.28
N GLY A 28 1.29 34.56 -5.02
CA GLY A 28 1.34 33.18 -4.54
C GLY A 28 0.12 32.30 -4.87
N THR A 29 -1.04 32.89 -5.18
CA THR A 29 -2.23 32.10 -5.57
C THR A 29 -2.16 31.68 -7.04
N GLN A 30 -2.55 30.43 -7.33
CA GLN A 30 -2.62 29.89 -8.69
C GLN A 30 -4.03 29.41 -9.01
N LEU A 31 -4.38 29.49 -10.30
CA LEU A 31 -5.67 29.06 -10.81
C LEU A 31 -5.57 27.60 -11.26
N ALA A 32 -6.17 26.68 -10.51
CA ALA A 32 -6.27 25.28 -10.89
C ALA A 32 -7.65 24.96 -11.49
N ARG A 33 -7.66 24.33 -12.66
CA ARG A 33 -8.87 23.75 -13.24
C ARG A 33 -8.91 22.27 -12.90
N ILE A 34 -9.89 21.88 -12.09
CA ILE A 34 -10.10 20.48 -11.69
C ILE A 34 -11.28 19.94 -12.50
N ASN A 35 -11.02 18.92 -13.33
CA ASN A 35 -12.08 18.18 -14.01
C ASN A 35 -12.45 16.95 -13.17
N VAL A 36 -13.64 16.95 -12.60
CA VAL A 36 -14.19 15.79 -11.86
C VAL A 36 -15.01 14.95 -12.83
N LYS A 37 -14.80 13.63 -12.85
CA LYS A 37 -15.45 12.71 -13.82
C LYS A 37 -16.98 12.80 -13.81
N ASP A 38 -17.60 13.11 -12.67
CA ASP A 38 -19.06 13.17 -12.51
C ASP A 38 -19.66 14.59 -12.61
N HIS A 39 -18.85 15.60 -12.94
CA HIS A 39 -19.32 16.97 -13.10
C HIS A 39 -19.03 17.53 -14.49
N VAL A 40 -20.10 17.92 -15.18
CA VAL A 40 -20.05 18.55 -16.53
C VAL A 40 -19.32 19.89 -16.50
N ARG A 41 -19.31 20.57 -15.34
CA ARG A 41 -18.66 21.86 -15.16
C ARG A 41 -17.34 21.70 -14.40
N PRO A 42 -16.20 22.17 -14.96
CA PRO A 42 -14.93 22.14 -14.26
C PRO A 42 -15.01 23.04 -13.02
N VAL A 43 -14.51 22.54 -11.89
CA VAL A 43 -14.39 23.34 -10.67
C VAL A 43 -13.09 24.15 -10.79
N LEU A 44 -13.21 25.46 -10.64
CA LEU A 44 -12.09 26.38 -10.70
C LEU A 44 -11.66 26.68 -9.26
N TYR A 45 -10.50 26.18 -8.86
CA TYR A 45 -9.91 26.47 -7.56
C TYR A 45 -8.94 27.65 -7.70
N VAL A 46 -9.07 28.64 -6.83
CA VAL A 46 -8.21 29.82 -6.76
C VAL A 46 -7.61 29.86 -5.36
N GLY A 47 -6.32 29.56 -5.23
CA GLY A 47 -5.66 29.47 -3.93
C GLY A 47 -4.22 28.99 -4.03
N ASP A 48 -3.62 28.64 -2.89
CA ASP A 48 -2.31 28.00 -2.86
C ASP A 48 -2.43 26.52 -3.26
N LEU A 49 -1.54 26.05 -4.15
CA LEU A 49 -1.58 24.68 -4.67
C LEU A 49 -1.00 23.67 -3.68
N ASP A 50 -0.10 24.10 -2.80
CA ASP A 50 0.54 23.23 -1.81
C ASP A 50 -0.49 22.77 -0.77
N GLU A 51 -1.38 23.69 -0.37
CA GLU A 51 -2.54 23.39 0.45
C GLU A 51 -3.51 22.42 -0.28
N LEU A 52 -3.80 22.67 -1.56
CA LEU A 52 -4.67 21.81 -2.36
C LEU A 52 -4.15 20.37 -2.49
N ILE A 53 -2.83 20.20 -2.71
CA ILE A 53 -2.20 18.88 -2.80
C ILE A 53 -2.27 18.14 -1.46
N THR A 54 -2.23 18.88 -0.34
CA THR A 54 -2.35 18.31 1.00
C THR A 54 -3.78 17.82 1.30
N TYR A 55 -4.81 18.49 0.75
CA TYR A 55 -6.22 18.11 0.97
C TYR A 55 -6.75 17.05 -0.01
N VAL A 56 -6.13 16.88 -1.17
CA VAL A 56 -6.59 15.93 -2.18
C VAL A 56 -5.78 14.64 -2.09
N ARG A 57 -6.46 13.52 -1.87
CA ARG A 57 -5.83 12.19 -2.00
C ARG A 57 -5.59 11.92 -3.49
N ILE A 58 -4.35 12.18 -3.94
CA ILE A 58 -3.91 11.85 -5.29
C ILE A 58 -3.71 10.33 -5.36
N ASP A 59 -4.75 9.62 -5.79
CA ASP A 59 -4.62 8.21 -6.12
C ASP A 59 -3.84 8.07 -7.44
N GLY A 60 -2.66 7.44 -7.38
CA GLY A 60 -1.72 7.31 -8.52
C GLY A 60 -2.23 6.41 -9.65
N LEU A 61 -3.39 5.78 -9.48
CA LEU A 61 -3.98 4.87 -10.44
C LEU A 61 -4.89 5.64 -11.42
N VAL A 62 -4.26 6.31 -12.39
CA VAL A 62 -4.99 6.83 -13.55
C VAL A 62 -5.44 5.65 -14.42
N ALA A 63 -6.74 5.34 -14.38
CA ALA A 63 -7.35 4.36 -15.26
C ALA A 63 -7.18 4.80 -16.74
N ARG A 64 -6.10 4.33 -17.38
CA ARG A 64 -5.75 4.63 -18.77
C ARG A 64 -6.67 3.97 -19.79
N PHE A 65 -7.49 3.01 -19.34
CA PHE A 65 -8.35 2.18 -20.16
C PHE A 65 -9.77 2.18 -19.59
N SER A 66 -10.72 2.76 -20.34
CA SER A 66 -12.14 2.91 -19.95
C SER A 66 -12.92 1.59 -19.83
N TRP A 67 -12.35 0.47 -20.25
CA TRP A 67 -12.98 -0.86 -20.24
C TRP A 67 -12.58 -1.69 -19.02
N VAL A 68 -11.59 -1.27 -18.24
CA VAL A 68 -11.19 -1.96 -17.01
C VAL A 68 -11.97 -1.35 -15.85
N PRO A 69 -12.82 -2.12 -15.17
CA PRO A 69 -13.56 -1.61 -14.03
C PRO A 69 -12.61 -1.26 -12.88
N HIS A 70 -12.89 -0.16 -12.18
CA HIS A 70 -12.01 0.40 -11.14
C HIS A 70 -11.66 -0.62 -10.04
N TYR A 71 -12.62 -1.48 -9.67
CA TYR A 71 -12.45 -2.52 -8.65
C TYR A 71 -11.44 -3.63 -9.03
N TRP A 72 -11.28 -3.92 -10.32
CA TRP A 72 -10.29 -4.91 -10.79
C TRP A 72 -8.87 -4.36 -10.69
N ALA A 73 -8.67 -3.07 -10.98
CA ALA A 73 -7.35 -2.45 -10.92
C ALA A 73 -6.78 -2.46 -9.50
N GLU A 74 -7.60 -2.08 -8.50
CA GLU A 74 -7.20 -2.16 -7.09
C GLU A 74 -6.94 -3.60 -6.65
N SER A 75 -7.77 -4.55 -7.04
CA SER A 75 -7.60 -5.96 -6.67
C SER A 75 -6.33 -6.57 -7.28
N VAL A 76 -6.00 -6.23 -8.53
CA VAL A 76 -4.80 -6.75 -9.22
C VAL A 76 -3.51 -6.18 -8.62
N GLU A 77 -3.55 -5.01 -7.97
CA GLU A 77 -2.39 -4.51 -7.22
C GLU A 77 -2.31 -5.13 -5.82
N LEU A 78 -3.43 -5.20 -5.12
CA LEU A 78 -3.47 -5.63 -3.72
C LEU A 78 -3.26 -7.14 -3.58
N VAL A 79 -3.88 -7.95 -4.45
CA VAL A 79 -3.83 -9.42 -4.34
C VAL A 79 -2.40 -9.97 -4.44
N PRO A 80 -1.57 -9.62 -5.44
CA PRO A 80 -0.19 -10.08 -5.50
C PRO A 80 0.65 -9.60 -4.32
N LYS A 81 0.41 -8.37 -3.85
CA LYS A 81 1.10 -7.80 -2.69
C LYS A 81 0.82 -8.63 -1.44
N TYR A 82 -0.44 -8.95 -1.17
CA TYR A 82 -0.84 -9.81 -0.05
C TYR A 82 -0.37 -11.24 -0.22
N LEU A 83 -0.45 -11.82 -1.42
CA LEU A 83 0.04 -13.18 -1.69
C LEU A 83 1.55 -13.30 -1.48
N PHE A 84 2.32 -12.29 -1.90
CA PHE A 84 3.76 -12.24 -1.70
C PHE A 84 4.09 -12.16 -0.21
N THR A 85 3.48 -11.22 0.52
CA THR A 85 3.67 -11.09 1.96
C THR A 85 3.26 -12.34 2.72
N LEU A 86 2.12 -12.95 2.36
CA LEU A 86 1.64 -14.18 3.00
C LEU A 86 2.57 -15.36 2.71
N SER A 87 3.00 -15.55 1.46
CA SER A 87 3.96 -16.60 1.09
C SER A 87 5.28 -16.43 1.83
N LEU A 88 5.79 -15.20 1.92
CA LEU A 88 7.00 -14.89 2.66
C LEU A 88 6.84 -15.20 4.16
N ALA A 89 5.73 -14.80 4.76
CA ALA A 89 5.43 -15.08 6.16
C ALA A 89 5.31 -16.59 6.43
N LEU A 90 4.64 -17.34 5.56
CA LEU A 90 4.51 -18.79 5.68
C LEU A 90 5.87 -19.51 5.50
N GLY A 91 6.68 -19.04 4.56
CA GLY A 91 8.04 -19.55 4.35
C GLY A 91 8.95 -19.30 5.56
N LEU A 92 8.88 -18.09 6.15
CA LEU A 92 9.59 -17.78 7.39
C LEU A 92 9.11 -18.67 8.54
N LEU A 93 7.79 -18.78 8.75
CA LEU A 93 7.22 -19.66 9.78
C LEU A 93 7.70 -21.12 9.62
N ASN A 94 7.73 -21.64 8.39
CA ASN A 94 8.24 -22.99 8.11
C ASN A 94 9.73 -23.15 8.44
N SER A 95 10.53 -22.09 8.32
CA SER A 95 11.96 -22.12 8.65
C SER A 95 12.27 -21.93 10.14
N VAL A 96 11.31 -21.42 10.93
CA VAL A 96 11.51 -21.14 12.36
C VAL A 96 11.64 -22.44 13.15
N PRO A 97 12.56 -22.51 14.14
CA PRO A 97 12.70 -23.65 15.04
C PRO A 97 11.47 -23.81 15.96
N CYS A 98 10.41 -24.45 15.50
CA CYS A 98 9.21 -24.72 16.29
C CYS A 98 8.78 -26.18 16.10
N TYR A 99 8.21 -26.78 17.15
CA TYR A 99 7.53 -28.07 17.03
C TYR A 99 6.41 -28.02 15.98
N ALA A 100 6.26 -29.09 15.21
CA ALA A 100 5.29 -29.28 14.13
C ALA A 100 5.51 -28.46 12.83
N LEU A 101 6.66 -27.77 12.68
CA LEU A 101 7.08 -27.09 11.45
C LEU A 101 8.32 -27.76 10.84
N ASP A 102 8.54 -27.58 9.53
CA ASP A 102 9.67 -28.16 8.78
C ASP A 102 11.05 -27.73 9.35
N GLY A 103 11.10 -26.60 10.05
CA GLY A 103 12.28 -26.09 10.76
C GLY A 103 12.85 -27.04 11.82
N GLN A 104 12.07 -28.00 12.34
CA GLN A 104 12.54 -28.98 13.32
C GLN A 104 13.71 -29.82 12.77
N HIS A 105 13.60 -30.30 11.53
CA HIS A 105 14.64 -31.13 10.91
C HIS A 105 15.87 -30.31 10.52
N ILE A 106 15.68 -29.06 10.10
CA ILE A 106 16.76 -28.13 9.78
C ILE A 106 17.63 -27.87 11.02
N VAL A 107 17.01 -27.60 12.16
CA VAL A 107 17.68 -27.30 13.43
C VAL A 107 18.44 -28.50 13.98
N VAL A 108 17.84 -29.69 13.92
CA VAL A 108 18.51 -30.95 14.30
C VAL A 108 19.77 -31.16 13.47
N THR A 109 19.69 -30.95 12.16
CA THR A 109 20.83 -31.12 11.24
C THR A 109 21.90 -30.06 11.47
N CYS A 110 21.50 -28.80 11.64
CA CYS A 110 22.42 -27.69 11.90
C CYS A 110 23.17 -27.87 13.23
N ILE A 111 22.47 -28.21 14.31
CA ILE A 111 23.09 -28.49 15.61
C ILE A 111 23.97 -29.74 15.54
N ASN A 112 23.61 -30.74 14.74
CA ASN A 112 24.44 -31.92 14.54
C ASN A 112 25.77 -31.59 13.85
N TRP A 113 25.73 -30.69 12.87
CA TRP A 113 26.91 -30.26 12.14
C TRP A 113 27.80 -29.31 12.97
N THR A 114 27.21 -28.28 13.57
CA THR A 114 27.95 -27.24 14.32
C THR A 114 28.47 -27.74 15.66
N CYS A 115 27.68 -28.56 16.38
CA CYS A 115 28.06 -29.09 17.69
C CYS A 115 28.59 -30.53 17.62
N LYS A 116 29.39 -30.87 16.60
CA LYS A 116 29.99 -32.21 16.46
C LYS A 116 30.80 -32.66 17.67
N THR A 117 31.47 -31.72 18.35
CA THR A 117 32.35 -31.97 19.50
C THR A 117 31.61 -32.10 20.84
N PHE A 118 30.32 -31.74 20.90
CA PHE A 118 29.54 -31.82 22.14
C PHE A 118 28.98 -33.23 22.39
N SER A 119 28.81 -33.56 23.68
CA SER A 119 28.14 -34.78 24.11
C SER A 119 26.72 -34.87 23.55
N ARG A 120 26.31 -36.09 23.17
CA ARG A 120 25.00 -36.39 22.59
C ARG A 120 23.83 -35.87 23.44
N ARG A 121 23.98 -35.89 24.77
CA ARG A 121 22.98 -35.37 25.73
C ARG A 121 22.81 -33.85 25.63
N HIS A 122 23.90 -33.09 25.58
CA HIS A 122 23.85 -31.63 25.48
C HIS A 122 23.19 -31.18 24.17
N ARG A 123 23.48 -31.90 23.08
CA ARG A 123 22.90 -31.61 21.76
C ARG A 123 21.39 -31.83 21.74
N GLN A 124 20.91 -32.91 22.35
CA GLN A 124 19.47 -33.17 22.48
C GLN A 124 18.79 -32.11 23.36
N GLN A 125 19.41 -31.72 24.48
CA GLN A 125 18.87 -30.65 25.33
C GLN A 125 18.78 -29.32 24.58
N LEU A 126 19.81 -28.93 23.82
CA LEU A 126 19.79 -27.71 23.01
C LEU A 126 18.69 -27.73 21.96
N ILE A 127 18.52 -28.84 21.24
CA ILE A 127 17.43 -29.02 20.26
C ILE A 127 16.08 -28.82 20.94
N THR A 128 15.83 -29.50 22.07
CA THR A 128 14.56 -29.38 22.80
C THR A 128 14.31 -27.97 23.34
N VAL A 129 15.32 -27.30 23.87
CA VAL A 129 15.20 -25.91 24.38
C VAL A 129 14.88 -24.95 23.24
N ILE A 130 15.59 -25.05 22.11
CA ILE A 130 15.38 -24.17 20.95
C ILE A 130 13.97 -24.35 20.38
N LEU A 131 13.52 -25.60 20.20
CA LEU A 131 12.18 -25.89 19.68
C LEU A 131 11.08 -25.47 20.65
N SER A 132 11.23 -25.75 21.95
CA SER A 132 10.23 -25.37 22.96
C SER A 132 10.11 -23.86 23.12
N LEU A 133 11.23 -23.13 23.09
CA LEU A 133 11.24 -21.66 23.13
C LEU A 133 10.51 -21.08 21.92
N GLY A 134 10.81 -21.57 20.71
CA GLY A 134 10.16 -21.13 19.47
C GLY A 134 8.66 -21.38 19.49
N THR A 135 8.22 -22.57 19.91
CA THR A 135 6.80 -22.90 20.06
C THR A 135 6.11 -22.04 21.10
N LEU A 136 6.75 -21.81 22.25
CA LEU A 136 6.17 -21.01 23.32
C LEU A 136 6.00 -19.54 22.93
N LEU A 137 7.00 -18.96 22.24
CA LEU A 137 6.90 -17.60 21.70
C LEU A 137 5.78 -17.47 20.66
N LEU A 138 5.65 -18.44 19.76
CA LEU A 138 4.58 -18.45 18.77
C LEU A 138 3.21 -18.55 19.43
N ALA A 139 3.03 -19.49 20.36
CA ALA A 139 1.78 -19.67 21.09
C ALA A 139 1.40 -18.41 21.89
N ALA A 140 2.36 -17.80 22.58
CA ALA A 140 2.13 -16.55 23.31
C ALA A 140 1.65 -15.43 22.37
N ASN A 141 2.31 -15.23 21.23
CA ASN A 141 1.89 -14.21 20.26
C ASN A 141 0.49 -14.46 19.69
N VAL A 142 0.14 -15.72 19.40
CA VAL A 142 -1.21 -16.08 18.93
C VAL A 142 -2.25 -15.80 20.01
N VAL A 143 -1.99 -16.20 21.26
CA VAL A 143 -2.91 -15.95 22.39
C VAL A 143 -3.08 -14.46 22.62
N ILE A 144 -2.00 -13.68 22.65
CA ILE A 144 -2.06 -12.21 22.80
C ILE A 144 -2.86 -11.59 21.66
N GLY A 145 -2.65 -12.03 20.42
CA GLY A 145 -3.41 -11.56 19.27
C GLY A 145 -4.91 -11.86 19.41
N PHE A 146 -5.26 -13.06 19.85
CA PHE A 146 -6.65 -13.45 20.06
C PHE A 146 -7.32 -12.66 21.19
N VAL A 147 -6.61 -12.49 22.32
CA VAL A 147 -7.08 -11.69 23.45
C VAL A 147 -7.28 -10.23 23.04
N LYS A 148 -6.36 -9.65 22.27
CA LYS A 148 -6.46 -8.27 21.78
C LYS A 148 -7.57 -8.07 20.76
N MET A 149 -7.96 -9.11 20.01
CA MET A 149 -9.12 -9.07 19.12
C MET A 149 -10.45 -9.23 19.88
N ALA A 150 -10.44 -9.88 21.04
CA ALA A 150 -11.62 -10.17 21.84
C ALA A 150 -11.98 -9.08 22.87
N ILE A 151 -11.02 -8.22 23.25
CA ILE A 151 -11.19 -7.05 24.12
C ILE A 151 -11.38 -5.80 23.26
#